data_AF-A0A3C0L136-F1
#
_entry.id   AF-A0A3C0L136-F1
#
_cell.length_a   1.000
_cell.length_b   1.000
_cell.length_c   1.000
_cell.angle_alpha   90.00
_cell.angle_beta   90.00
_cell.angle_gamma   90.00
#
_symmetry.space_group_name_H-M   'P 1'
#
loop_
_entity.id
_entity.type
_entity.pdbx_description
1 polymer ?
#
loop_
_entity_poly.entity_id
_entity_poly.type
_entity_poly.pdbx_seq_one_letter_code
_entity_poly.pdbx_strand_id
1 'polypeptide(L)' 'NQVAGRSISIVIGTGLDGQGALASIRKICTGYRFKEVQPPIIVVGTPTEDDLTACETLGAIFAAGLEAGVF' A
#
# COMPACT_ATOMS: atom_id res chain seq x y z
N ASN A 1 6.55 -9.61 18.73
CA ASN A 1 6.81 -9.13 17.36
C ASN A 1 6.96 -7.61 17.42
N GLN A 2 8.17 -7.09 17.31
CA GLN A 2 8.50 -5.66 17.58
C GLN A 2 7.89 -4.68 16.56
N VAL A 3 7.33 -5.18 15.47
CA VAL A 3 6.77 -4.37 14.38
C VAL A 3 5.24 -4.46 14.29
N ALA A 4 4.60 -5.15 15.23
CA ALA A 4 3.14 -5.25 15.29
C ALA A 4 2.50 -3.86 15.43
N GLY A 5 1.38 -3.65 14.73
CA GLY A 5 0.63 -2.39 14.73
C GLY A 5 1.20 -1.31 13.81
N ARG A 6 2.39 -1.51 13.22
CA ARG A 6 2.94 -0.53 12.27
C ARG A 6 2.04 -0.37 11.05
N SER A 7 1.80 0.88 10.69
CA SER A 7 0.98 1.29 9.56
C SER A 7 1.70 0.99 8.25
N ILE A 8 0.96 0.55 7.25
CA ILE A 8 1.46 0.26 5.90
C ILE A 8 0.50 0.79 4.84
N SER A 9 1.02 1.03 3.65
CA SER A 9 0.24 1.20 2.42
C SER A 9 0.87 0.35 1.31
N ILE A 10 0.09 -0.08 0.33
CA ILE A 10 0.49 -1.07 -0.68
C ILE A 10 0.30 -0.48 -2.07
N VAL A 11 1.34 -0.57 -2.89
CA VAL A 11 1.31 -0.24 -4.32
C VAL A 11 1.87 -1.42 -5.11
N ILE A 12 1.21 -1.80 -6.19
CA ILE A 12 1.58 -2.95 -7.03
C ILE A 12 1.56 -2.53 -8.50
N GLY A 13 2.69 -2.67 -9.19
CA GLY A 13 2.74 -2.65 -10.66
C GLY A 13 2.78 -4.08 -11.19
N THR A 14 1.97 -4.40 -12.21
CA THR A 14 1.79 -5.78 -12.67
C THR A 14 1.41 -5.84 -14.15
N GLY A 15 1.81 -6.90 -14.86
CA GLY A 15 1.31 -7.19 -16.22
C GLY A 15 -0.01 -7.99 -16.25
N LEU A 16 -0.49 -8.42 -15.08
CA LEU A 16 -1.72 -9.19 -14.86
C LEU A 16 -2.64 -8.43 -13.87
N ASP A 17 -3.76 -9.02 -13.43
CA ASP A 17 -4.75 -8.37 -12.55
C ASP A 17 -4.25 -7.89 -11.17
N GLY A 18 -3.09 -8.38 -10.69
CA GLY A 18 -2.47 -7.99 -9.42
C GLY A 18 -3.11 -8.56 -8.16
N GLN A 19 -4.24 -9.25 -8.25
CA GLN A 19 -4.99 -9.72 -7.08
C GLN A 19 -4.25 -10.81 -6.31
N GLY A 20 -3.56 -11.70 -7.02
CA GLY A 20 -2.71 -12.72 -6.39
C GLY A 20 -1.51 -12.14 -5.63
N ALA A 21 -0.92 -11.06 -6.15
CA ALA A 21 0.15 -10.34 -5.47
C ALA A 21 -0.38 -9.65 -4.21
N LEU A 22 -1.51 -8.94 -4.31
CA LEU A 22 -2.16 -8.30 -3.17
C LEU A 22 -2.51 -9.31 -2.06
N ALA A 23 -3.10 -10.45 -2.42
CA ALA A 23 -3.42 -11.50 -1.47
C ALA A 23 -2.17 -12.07 -0.77
N SER A 24 -1.06 -12.20 -1.50
CA SER A 24 0.21 -12.71 -0.96
C SER A 24 0.86 -11.71 -0.01
N ILE A 25 0.89 -10.43 -0.37
CA ILE A 25 1.37 -9.34 0.50
C ILE A 25 0.53 -9.28 1.78
N ARG A 26 -0.80 -9.26 1.67
CA ARG A 26 -1.70 -9.22 2.84
C ARG A 26 -1.51 -10.40 3.77
N LYS A 27 -1.25 -11.62 3.26
CA LYS A 27 -0.92 -12.79 4.09
C LYS A 27 0.34 -12.54 4.95
N ILE A 28 1.41 -12.00 4.34
CA ILE A 28 2.64 -11.66 5.05
C ILE A 28 2.38 -10.56 6.09
N CYS A 29 1.73 -9.45 5.69
CA CYS A 29 1.42 -8.31 6.56
C CYS A 29 0.55 -8.72 7.75
N THR A 30 -0.41 -9.63 7.55
CA THR A 30 -1.25 -10.19 8.61
C THR A 30 -0.41 -10.96 9.63
N GLY A 31 0.56 -11.76 9.17
CA GLY A 31 1.51 -12.45 10.05
C GLY A 31 2.32 -11.50 10.93
N TYR A 32 2.68 -10.33 10.40
CA TYR A 32 3.36 -9.27 11.16
C TYR A 32 2.43 -8.39 12.00
N ARG A 33 1.11 -8.52 11.82
CA ARG A 33 0.08 -7.65 12.41
C ARG A 33 0.25 -6.18 12.02
N PHE A 34 0.60 -5.92 10.76
CA PHE A 34 0.60 -4.56 10.23
C PHE A 34 -0.83 -4.04 10.06
N LYS A 35 -0.97 -2.71 10.11
CA LYS A 35 -2.23 -2.00 9.92
C LYS A 35 -2.23 -1.38 8.52
N GLU A 36 -3.01 -1.92 7.60
CA GLU A 36 -3.25 -1.31 6.30
C GLU A 36 -4.14 -0.07 6.50
N VAL A 37 -3.61 1.12 6.24
CA VAL A 37 -4.29 2.40 6.58
C VAL A 37 -4.93 3.10 5.38
N GLN A 38 -4.64 2.62 4.16
CA GLN A 38 -5.18 3.14 2.91
C GLN A 38 -5.48 1.98 1.96
N PRO A 39 -6.47 2.13 1.05
CA PRO A 39 -6.68 1.16 -0.03
C PRO A 39 -5.41 0.94 -0.86
N PRO A 40 -5.16 -0.28 -1.34
CA PRO A 40 -4.01 -0.57 -2.18
C PRO A 40 -4.20 0.03 -3.57
N ILE A 41 -3.10 0.48 -4.20
CA ILE A 41 -3.08 0.84 -5.61
C ILE A 41 -2.54 -0.34 -6.41
N ILE A 42 -3.26 -0.75 -7.45
CA ILE A 42 -2.81 -1.77 -8.41
C ILE A 42 -2.82 -1.13 -9.80
N VAL A 43 -1.65 -1.05 -10.41
CA VAL A 43 -1.45 -0.55 -11.77
C VAL A 43 -1.20 -1.75 -12.68
N VAL A 44 -2.10 -1.95 -13.64
CA VAL A 44 -2.01 -3.04 -14.61
C VAL A 44 -1.48 -2.50 -15.94
N GLY A 45 -0.37 -3.06 -16.42
CA GLY A 45 0.29 -2.62 -17.64
C GLY A 45 1.25 -1.45 -17.41
N THR A 46 1.38 -0.58 -18.41
CA THR A 46 2.26 0.59 -18.33
C THR A 46 1.58 1.69 -17.51
N PRO A 47 2.20 2.22 -16.44
CA PRO A 47 1.61 3.28 -15.63
C PRO A 47 1.28 4.53 -16.46
N THR A 48 0.09 5.08 -16.23
CA THR A 48 -0.34 6.38 -16.74
C THR A 48 0.10 7.51 -15.81
N GLU A 49 -0.01 8.77 -16.26
CA GLU A 49 0.23 9.93 -15.39
C GLU A 49 -0.73 9.96 -14.19
N ASP A 50 -1.98 9.50 -14.37
CA ASP A 50 -2.96 9.40 -13.29
C ASP A 50 -2.55 8.34 -12.25
N ASP A 51 -2.01 7.20 -12.68
CA ASP A 51 -1.49 6.16 -11.78
C ASP A 51 -0.32 6.68 -10.93
N LEU A 52 0.59 7.41 -11.57
CA LEU A 52 1.74 8.02 -10.89
C LEU A 52 1.27 9.09 -9.89
N THR A 53 0.34 9.95 -10.29
CA THR A 53 -0.28 10.96 -9.43
C THR A 53 -0.98 10.33 -8.23
N ALA A 54 -1.68 9.20 -8.43
CA ALA A 54 -2.32 8.45 -7.35
C ALA A 54 -1.29 7.87 -6.37
N CYS A 55 -0.15 7.36 -6.86
CA CYS A 55 0.93 6.88 -6.02
C CYS A 55 1.59 8.00 -5.20
N GLU A 56 1.84 9.16 -5.81
CA GLU A 56 2.35 10.35 -5.14
C GLU A 56 1.40 10.82 -4.05
N THR A 57 0.10 10.89 -4.36
CA THR A 57 -0.95 11.28 -3.40
C THR A 57 -1.03 10.31 -2.22
N LEU A 58 -1.01 8.99 -2.48
CA LEU A 58 -1.00 7.98 -1.43
C LEU A 58 0.22 8.13 -0.51
N GLY A 59 1.40 8.40 -1.09
CA GLY A 59 2.64 8.64 -0.34
C GLY A 59 2.56 9.89 0.53
N ALA A 60 2.05 11.00 -0.01
CA ALA A 60 1.87 12.25 0.72
C ALA A 60 0.89 12.09 1.89
N ILE A 61 -0.25 11.44 1.68
CA ILE A 61 -1.23 11.15 2.74
C ILE A 61 -0.63 10.20 3.79
N PHE A 62 0.12 9.17 3.36
CA PHE A 62 0.78 8.24 4.28
C PHE A 62 1.77 8.96 5.19
N ALA A 63 2.65 9.78 4.62
CA ALA A 63 3.62 10.57 5.38
C ALA A 63 2.92 11.53 6.36
N ALA A 64 1.93 12.30 5.89
CA ALA A 64 1.19 13.22 6.73
C ALA A 64 0.45 12.52 7.89
N GLY A 65 -0.15 11.36 7.64
CA GLY A 65 -0.84 10.58 8.67
C GLY A 65 0.10 9.94 9.70
N LEU A 66 1.32 9.57 9.29
CA LEU A 66 2.38 9.14 10.21
C LEU A 66 2.87 10.30 11.08
N GLU A 67 3.15 11.46 10.49
CA GLU A 67 3.60 12.67 11.20
C GLU A 67 2.55 13.16 12.20
N ALA A 68 1.27 13.10 11.83
CA ALA A 68 0.15 13.48 12.69
C ALA A 68 -0.19 12.43 13.78
N GLY A 69 0.41 11.23 13.74
CA GLY A 69 0.09 10.13 14.65
C GLY A 69 -1.33 9.57 14.49
N VAL A 70 -1.95 9.77 13.32
CA VAL A 70 -3.30 9.28 13.00
C VAL A 70 -3.26 7.82 12.54
N PHE A 71 -2.14 7.40 11.94
CA PHE A 71 -1.95 6.04 11.42
C PHE A 71 -1.32 5.08 12.41
#